data_AF-A0A353M1Z2-F1
#
_entry.id   AF-A0A353M1Z2-F1
#
_cell.length_a   1.000
_cell.length_b   1.000
_cell.length_c   1.000
_cell.angle_alpha   90.00
_cell.angle_beta   90.00
_cell.angle_gamma   90.00
#
_symmetry.space_group_name_H-M   'P 1'
#
loop_
_entity.id
_entity.type
_entity.pdbx_description
1 polymer ?
#
loop_
_entity_poly.entity_id
_entity_poly.type
_entity_poly.pdbx_seq_one_letter_code
_entity_poly.pdbx_strand_id
1 'polypeptide(L)'
;MKSRQSAFQIIGKHKIRNGECFRMKRNKRFFAMLFVVSMLFAVAGTSLAASGTVMLYSSMQEDQLIAIKQGFEGKYPDIRMEYYFAGTGRVMTKIATEAQAGTVGADVIWVGDPADYISFKEL
;
A
#
# COMPACT_ATOMS: atom_id res chain seq x y z
N MET A 1 43.21 10.01 67.54
CA MET A 1 41.76 10.33 67.49
C MET A 1 41.06 9.11 66.89
N LYS A 2 40.30 8.36 67.70
CA LYS A 2 38.82 8.38 67.67
C LYS A 2 38.34 7.99 66.26
N SER A 3 37.67 6.88 65.97
CA SER A 3 36.78 6.09 66.79
C SER A 3 35.95 5.24 65.81
N ARG A 4 35.80 3.94 66.09
CA ARG A 4 34.58 3.12 65.85
C ARG A 4 34.20 2.89 64.37
N GLN A 5 33.70 1.76 63.91
CA GLN A 5 33.33 0.44 64.43
C GLN A 5 33.15 -0.38 63.14
N SER A 6 33.85 -1.50 62.97
CA SER A 6 33.31 -2.84 63.24
C SER A 6 32.06 -3.20 62.42
N ALA A 7 32.30 -3.94 61.33
CA ALA A 7 31.53 -5.09 60.84
C ALA A 7 31.99 -5.28 59.38
N PHE A 8 32.68 -6.31 58.95
CA PHE A 8 32.64 -7.69 59.41
C PHE A 8 33.99 -8.32 59.02
N GLN A 9 34.77 -8.60 60.05
CA GLN A 9 35.67 -9.73 60.10
C GLN A 9 34.94 -10.96 59.55
N ILE A 10 35.57 -11.74 58.69
CA ILE A 10 35.90 -13.15 58.91
C ILE A 10 36.50 -13.71 57.60
N ILE A 11 37.64 -14.35 57.82
CA ILE A 11 38.55 -15.00 56.90
C ILE A 11 37.86 -16.13 56.12
N GLY A 12 38.37 -16.38 54.92
CA GLY A 12 37.81 -17.30 53.94
C GLY A 12 37.57 -18.73 54.39
N LYS A 13 36.56 -19.33 53.78
CA LYS A 13 36.49 -20.72 53.30
C LYS A 13 35.10 -20.88 52.68
N HIS A 14 35.01 -21.19 51.40
CA HIS A 14 34.39 -22.44 50.95
C HIS A 14 34.14 -22.45 49.44
N LYS A 15 34.78 -23.42 48.80
CA LYS A 15 34.36 -24.04 47.55
C LYS A 15 32.96 -24.65 47.73
N ILE A 16 31.99 -24.19 46.95
CA ILE A 16 30.64 -24.77 46.74
C ILE A 16 30.40 -24.65 45.23
N ARG A 17 30.63 -25.68 44.41
CA ARG A 17 29.73 -26.79 44.04
C ARG A 17 28.35 -26.38 43.51
N ASN A 18 28.18 -26.67 42.22
CA ASN A 18 26.98 -27.22 41.55
C ASN A 18 25.81 -26.28 41.22
N GLY A 19 25.60 -26.09 39.91
CA GLY A 19 24.37 -25.63 39.29
C GLY A 19 24.57 -25.71 37.78
N GLU A 20 24.05 -26.76 37.16
CA GLU A 20 24.36 -27.17 35.79
C GLU A 20 24.12 -26.04 34.77
N CYS A 21 25.16 -25.76 33.98
CA CYS A 21 25.06 -24.99 32.76
C CYS A 21 24.00 -25.66 31.88
N PHE A 22 22.87 -24.98 31.69
CA PHE A 22 21.76 -25.42 30.85
C PHE A 22 22.28 -25.74 29.45
N ARG A 23 22.60 -27.03 29.24
CA ARG A 23 23.13 -27.54 27.98
C ARG A 23 21.96 -27.61 27.01
N MET A 24 21.72 -26.51 26.29
CA MET A 24 20.81 -26.49 25.15
C MET A 24 21.24 -27.59 24.17
N LYS A 25 20.47 -28.69 24.15
CA LYS A 25 20.62 -29.76 23.18
C LYS A 25 20.13 -29.20 21.85
N ARG A 26 21.08 -28.75 21.03
CA ARG A 26 20.89 -28.17 19.69
C ARG A 26 20.21 -29.19 18.77
N ASN A 27 18.88 -29.26 18.82
CA ASN A 27 18.07 -30.11 17.95
C ASN A 27 17.87 -29.38 16.61
N LYS A 28 18.63 -29.79 15.59
CA LYS A 28 18.56 -29.23 14.21
C LYS A 28 17.14 -29.22 13.62
N ARG A 29 16.28 -30.16 14.05
CA ARG A 29 14.87 -30.25 13.65
C ARG A 29 14.00 -29.13 14.20
N PHE A 30 14.32 -28.60 15.39
CA PHE A 30 13.59 -27.48 16.00
C PHE A 30 13.85 -26.16 15.25
N PHE A 31 15.10 -25.94 14.83
CA PHE A 31 15.46 -24.77 14.04
C PHE A 31 14.93 -24.83 12.61
N ALA A 32 14.93 -26.02 12.00
CA ALA A 32 14.33 -26.24 10.69
C ALA A 32 12.81 -26.02 10.70
N MET A 33 12.12 -26.44 11.77
CA MET A 33 10.67 -26.30 11.89
C MET A 33 10.24 -24.84 12.08
N LEU A 34 11.03 -24.04 12.82
CA LEU A 34 10.77 -22.61 12.98
C LEU A 34 10.95 -21.84 11.66
N PHE A 35 11.90 -22.26 10.82
CA PHE A 35 12.16 -21.65 9.52
C PHE A 35 11.09 -22.00 8.47
N VAL A 36 10.51 -23.20 8.54
CA VAL A 36 9.40 -23.63 7.67
C VAL A 36 8.09 -22.93 8.05
N VAL A 37 7.84 -22.72 9.35
CA VAL A 37 6.66 -21.97 9.82
C VAL A 37 6.75 -20.48 9.46
N SER A 38 7.95 -19.87 9.52
CA SER A 38 8.13 -18.48 9.07
C SER A 38 7.96 -18.32 7.56
N MET A 39 8.28 -19.37 6.78
CA MET A 39 8.10 -19.33 5.33
C MET A 39 6.63 -19.48 4.90
N LEU A 40 5.78 -20.10 5.74
CA LEU A 40 4.33 -20.19 5.51
C LEU A 40 3.60 -18.85 5.71
N PHE A 41 4.14 -17.93 6.50
CA PHE A 41 3.52 -16.62 6.78
C PHE A 41 3.92 -15.51 5.80
N ALA A 42 4.83 -15.78 4.85
CA ALA A 42 5.37 -14.77 3.93
C ALA A 42 4.52 -14.54 2.66
N VAL A 43 3.39 -15.23 2.49
CA VAL A 43 2.51 -15.08 1.32
C VAL A 43 1.11 -14.65 1.76
N ALA A 44 1.01 -13.45 2.31
CA ALA A 44 -0.27 -12.77 2.50
C ALA A 44 -0.15 -11.30 2.10
N GLY A 45 0.34 -11.07 0.88
CA GLY A 45 0.11 -9.80 0.18
C GLY A 45 -1.30 -9.83 -0.40
N THR A 46 -2.31 -9.62 0.43
CA THR A 46 -3.67 -9.37 -0.06
C THR A 46 -3.68 -7.99 -0.71
N SER A 47 -3.51 -7.93 -2.03
CA SER A 47 -3.93 -6.76 -2.79
C SER A 47 -5.43 -6.62 -2.56
N LEU A 48 -5.86 -5.57 -1.86
CA LEU A 48 -7.26 -5.15 -1.92
C LEU A 48 -7.55 -4.94 -3.41
N ALA A 49 -8.36 -5.82 -4.01
CA ALA A 49 -8.79 -5.67 -5.39
C ALA A 49 -9.55 -4.36 -5.48
N ALA A 50 -9.01 -3.38 -6.21
CA ALA A 50 -9.69 -2.13 -6.46
C ALA A 50 -10.93 -2.46 -7.30
N SER A 51 -12.11 -2.05 -6.82
CA SER A 51 -13.38 -2.24 -7.51
C SER A 51 -14.11 -0.90 -7.62
N GLY A 52 -14.96 -0.77 -8.64
CA GLY A 52 -15.73 0.45 -8.86
C GLY A 52 -15.86 0.82 -10.34
N THR A 53 -16.26 2.06 -10.58
CA THR A 53 -16.37 2.63 -11.93
C THR A 53 -15.36 3.76 -12.08
N VAL A 54 -14.69 3.81 -13.23
CA VAL A 54 -13.85 4.94 -13.65
C VAL A 54 -14.49 5.59 -14.86
N MET A 55 -14.74 6.91 -14.80
CA MET A 55 -15.33 7.70 -15.86
C MET A 55 -14.26 8.51 -16.61
N LEU A 56 -14.11 8.26 -17.92
CA LEU A 56 -13.20 8.98 -18.81
C LEU A 56 -13.95 9.98 -19.70
N TYR A 57 -13.57 11.26 -19.66
CA TYR A 57 -14.04 12.25 -20.63
C TYR A 57 -12.98 12.45 -21.71
N SER A 58 -13.34 12.24 -22.98
CA SER A 58 -12.36 12.31 -24.07
C SER A 58 -12.90 12.84 -25.40
N SER A 59 -11.99 13.45 -26.17
CA SER A 59 -12.21 13.83 -27.57
C SER A 59 -11.54 12.91 -28.60
N MET A 60 -11.00 11.77 -28.16
CA MET A 60 -10.52 10.72 -29.06
C MET A 60 -11.67 10.05 -29.81
N GLN A 61 -11.41 9.54 -31.02
CA GLN A 61 -12.39 8.76 -31.79
C GLN A 61 -12.94 7.58 -30.97
N GLU A 62 -14.25 7.36 -31.05
CA GLU A 62 -14.95 6.40 -30.18
C GLU A 62 -14.42 4.96 -30.32
N ASP A 63 -14.06 4.53 -31.53
CA ASP A 63 -13.45 3.20 -31.76
C ASP A 63 -12.17 2.98 -30.93
N GLN A 64 -11.39 4.05 -30.71
CA GLN A 64 -10.19 3.98 -29.87
C GLN A 64 -10.56 3.87 -28.38
N LEU A 65 -11.61 4.55 -27.94
CA LEU A 65 -12.11 4.47 -26.55
C LEU A 65 -12.67 3.08 -26.25
N ILE A 66 -13.35 2.45 -27.21
CA ILE A 66 -13.83 1.07 -27.10
C ILE A 66 -12.65 0.10 -26.94
N ALA A 67 -11.60 0.25 -27.75
CA ALA A 67 -10.40 -0.57 -27.64
C ALA A 67 -9.69 -0.39 -26.28
N ILE A 68 -9.59 0.85 -25.80
CA ILE A 68 -9.02 1.17 -24.48
C ILE A 68 -9.87 0.53 -23.38
N LYS A 69 -11.20 0.68 -23.42
CA LYS A 69 -12.13 0.08 -22.46
C LYS A 69 -11.97 -1.44 -22.40
N GLN A 70 -11.95 -2.12 -23.55
CA GLN A 70 -11.77 -3.56 -23.61
C GLN A 70 -10.41 -4.00 -23.02
N GLY A 71 -9.33 -3.30 -23.37
CA GLY A 71 -8.01 -3.59 -22.81
C GLY A 71 -7.91 -3.32 -21.31
N PHE A 72 -8.55 -2.25 -20.84
CA PHE A 72 -8.59 -1.87 -19.43
C PHE A 72 -9.38 -2.87 -18.60
N GLU A 73 -10.63 -3.16 -18.98
CA GLU A 73 -11.50 -4.11 -18.26
C GLU A 73 -10.99 -5.55 -18.36
N GLY A 74 -10.32 -5.92 -19.46
CA GLY A 74 -9.64 -7.22 -19.58
C GLY A 74 -8.46 -7.38 -18.61
N LYS A 75 -7.77 -6.28 -18.28
CA LYS A 75 -6.65 -6.27 -17.32
C LYS A 75 -7.13 -6.09 -15.86
N TYR A 76 -8.21 -5.34 -15.66
CA TYR A 76 -8.78 -4.99 -14.37
C TYR A 76 -10.27 -5.38 -14.34
N PRO A 77 -10.60 -6.67 -14.19
CA PRO A 77 -11.97 -7.17 -14.33
C PRO A 77 -12.94 -6.67 -13.25
N ASP A 78 -12.42 -6.25 -12.10
CA ASP A 78 -13.21 -5.72 -10.99
C ASP A 78 -13.53 -4.21 -11.13
N ILE A 79 -12.98 -3.55 -12.15
CA ILE A 79 -13.18 -2.13 -12.42
C ILE A 79 -13.95 -1.97 -13.73
N ARG A 80 -15.09 -1.27 -13.67
CA ARG A 80 -15.86 -0.87 -14.85
C ARG A 80 -15.30 0.44 -15.39
N MET A 81 -15.00 0.50 -16.68
CA MET A 81 -14.64 1.76 -17.34
C MET A 81 -15.85 2.30 -18.12
N GLU A 82 -16.25 3.52 -17.81
CA GLU A 82 -17.25 4.27 -18.55
C GLU A 82 -16.58 5.47 -19.24
N TYR A 83 -17.20 5.98 -20.29
CA TYR A 83 -16.65 7.13 -21.00
C TYR A 83 -17.74 8.07 -21.50
N TYR A 84 -17.39 9.35 -21.58
CA TYR A 84 -18.10 10.37 -22.34
C TYR A 84 -17.23 10.81 -23.51
N PHE A 85 -17.76 10.63 -24.72
CA PHE A 85 -17.11 11.04 -25.96
C PHE A 85 -17.80 12.26 -26.55
N ALA A 86 -17.01 13.32 -26.81
CA ALA A 86 -17.43 14.44 -27.62
C ALA A 86 -16.22 15.23 -28.14
N GLY A 87 -16.41 16.12 -29.11
CA GLY A 87 -15.35 17.06 -29.51
C GLY A 87 -14.88 17.91 -28.32
N THR A 88 -13.59 18.30 -28.32
CA THR A 88 -12.92 18.97 -27.19
C THR A 88 -13.74 20.10 -26.58
N GLY A 89 -14.25 21.04 -27.38
CA GLY A 89 -15.05 22.16 -26.85
C GLY A 89 -16.32 21.73 -26.10
N ARG A 90 -16.96 20.61 -26.49
CA ARG A 90 -18.13 20.08 -25.78
C ARG A 90 -17.73 19.38 -24.48
N VAL A 91 -16.60 18.67 -24.47
CA VAL A 91 -16.02 18.11 -23.24
C VAL A 91 -15.70 19.22 -22.24
N MET A 92 -15.01 20.28 -22.68
CA MET A 92 -14.70 21.43 -21.85
C MET A 92 -15.97 22.13 -21.32
N THR A 93 -16.98 22.31 -22.17
CA THR A 93 -18.27 22.89 -21.76
C THR A 93 -18.95 22.06 -20.68
N LYS A 94 -18.94 20.72 -20.81
CA LYS A 94 -19.53 19.81 -19.83
C LYS A 94 -18.79 19.91 -18.48
N ILE A 95 -17.46 19.84 -18.49
CA ILE A 95 -16.64 19.96 -17.28
C ILE A 95 -16.90 21.31 -16.58
N ALA A 96 -16.89 22.41 -17.33
CA ALA A 96 -17.15 23.74 -16.77
C ALA A 96 -18.57 23.85 -16.16
N THR A 97 -19.55 23.20 -16.77
CA THR A 97 -20.94 23.17 -16.26
C THR A 97 -21.04 22.35 -14.98
N GLU A 98 -20.37 21.20 -14.93
CA GLU A 98 -20.33 20.31 -13.77
C GLU A 98 -19.56 20.92 -12.59
N ALA A 99 -18.43 21.57 -12.86
CA ALA A 99 -17.69 22.32 -11.87
C ALA A 99 -18.54 23.44 -11.24
N GLN A 100 -19.31 24.18 -12.06
CA GLN A 100 -20.26 25.17 -11.56
C GLN A 100 -21.40 24.55 -10.73
N ALA A 101 -21.77 23.31 -11.02
CA ALA A 101 -22.72 22.53 -10.20
C ALA A 101 -22.09 21.96 -8.91
N GLY A 102 -20.79 22.13 -8.72
CA GLY A 102 -20.04 21.76 -7.51
C GLY A 102 -19.40 20.37 -7.55
N THR A 103 -19.51 19.62 -8.65
CA THR A 103 -18.85 18.30 -8.78
C THR A 103 -18.64 17.96 -10.25
N VAL A 104 -17.40 17.62 -10.60
CA VAL A 104 -17.04 17.07 -11.92
C VAL A 104 -17.17 15.55 -11.88
N GLY A 105 -17.89 14.97 -12.84
CA GLY A 105 -18.16 13.54 -12.89
C GLY A 105 -17.07 12.70 -13.56
N ALA A 106 -16.01 13.34 -14.06
CA ALA A 106 -14.88 12.68 -14.69
C ALA A 106 -13.80 12.34 -13.67
N ASP A 107 -13.30 11.12 -13.70
CA ASP A 107 -12.09 10.70 -12.97
C ASP A 107 -10.83 10.98 -13.80
N VAL A 108 -10.96 10.87 -15.13
CA VAL A 108 -9.87 11.08 -16.09
C VAL A 108 -10.38 11.96 -17.22
N ILE A 109 -9.56 12.93 -17.64
CA ILE A 109 -9.83 13.78 -18.79
C ILE A 109 -8.70 13.60 -19.80
N TRP A 110 -9.06 13.31 -21.05
CA TRP A 110 -8.11 13.18 -22.15
C TRP A 110 -8.61 13.95 -23.38
N VAL A 111 -8.13 15.19 -23.50
CA VAL A 111 -8.41 16.10 -24.61
C VAL A 111 -7.15 16.43 -25.42
N GLY A 112 -7.34 16.90 -26.65
CA GLY A 112 -6.25 17.06 -27.62
C GLY A 112 -5.36 18.30 -27.42
N ASP A 113 -5.85 19.37 -26.78
CA ASP A 113 -5.09 20.60 -26.61
C ASP A 113 -4.44 20.68 -25.22
N PRO A 114 -3.10 20.79 -25.12
CA PRO A 114 -2.40 20.99 -23.85
C PRO A 114 -2.87 22.23 -23.06
N ALA A 115 -3.33 23.28 -23.74
CA ALA A 115 -3.79 24.51 -23.09
C ALA A 115 -5.05 24.28 -22.24
N ASP A 116 -5.92 23.34 -22.64
CA ASP A 116 -7.15 23.03 -21.92
C ASP A 116 -6.87 22.57 -20.49
N TYR A 117 -5.79 21.82 -20.26
CA TYR A 117 -5.44 21.31 -18.93
C TYR A 117 -5.04 22.40 -17.93
N ILE A 118 -4.60 23.56 -18.41
CA ILE A 118 -4.30 24.70 -17.53
C ILE A 118 -5.57 25.22 -16.88
N SER A 119 -6.69 25.23 -17.61
CA SER A 119 -7.97 25.72 -17.12
C SER A 119 -8.53 24.88 -15.95
N PHE A 120 -8.13 23.60 -15.85
CA PHE A 120 -8.61 22.70 -14.79
C PHE A 120 -8.04 23.00 -13.41
N LYS A 121 -6.98 23.80 -13.31
CA LYS A 121 -6.41 24.21 -12.00
C LYS A 121 -7.30 25.20 -11.25
N GLU A 122 -8.17 25.90 -11.97
CA GLU A 122 -9.03 26.96 -11.45
C GLU A 122 -10.46 26.48 -11.20
N LEU A 123 -10.74 25.18 -11.41
CA LEU A 123 -12.05 24.56 -11.18
C LEU A 123 -12.28 24.21 -9.71
#